data_AF-A0A924L1H0-F1
#
_entry.id   AF-A0A924L1H0-F1
#
_cell.length_a   1.000
_cell.length_b   1.000
_cell.length_c   1.000
_cell.angle_alpha   90.00
_cell.angle_beta   90.00
_cell.angle_gamma   90.00
#
_symmetry.space_group_name_H-M   'P 1'
#
loop_
_entity.id
_entity.type
_entity.pdbx_description
1 polymer ?
#
loop_
_entity_poly.entity_id
_entity_poly.type
_entity_poly.pdbx_seq_one_letter_code
_entity_poly.pdbx_strand_id
1 'polypeptide(L)'
;MPLTKTLFAQYIRAFKFRDLFNDLGWNNDSTIQPIIVDTETFILRSVAVKSGFKILVCAPDKAGQIPDYNIRKKIETKVTKLFQEHLIIFIDAKEKEQVWQLVLKQTGKPAKVTDTRYALHQDPELLYQRVSGLFFELDEEENITIVDVTKRVADNFHQNAERVTKQFYERFKKEHLSFYAFIKGIDDHIDDWNKKKKKADASQENKAKQWYVSLMLNRLMFCYFIQKKGFLDKNKNYLREKLKDCKQKKGKDKFYSFYRNFLLVLFHEGLNEPERRKIIKDEIGIIPYLNGGLFDEHELEKEHKEIEIDDKAFERIFDFFDEYEWHLDTRQHSTGKDINPDVIGYIFEKYINDRAQMGAYYT
;
A
#
# COMPACT_ATOMS: atom_id res chain seq x y z
N MET A 1 -6.39 -14.71 -28.63
CA MET A 1 -5.13 -14.82 -27.84
C MET A 1 -5.22 -13.84 -26.69
N PRO A 2 -4.77 -14.20 -25.47
CA PRO A 2 -4.77 -13.26 -24.37
C PRO A 2 -3.84 -12.08 -24.67
N LEU A 3 -4.31 -10.87 -24.36
CA LEU A 3 -3.57 -9.64 -24.56
C LEU A 3 -2.24 -9.68 -23.78
N THR A 4 -1.11 -9.56 -24.48
CA THR A 4 0.20 -9.53 -23.81
C THR A 4 0.47 -8.15 -23.19
N LYS A 5 1.28 -8.09 -22.11
CA LYS A 5 1.70 -6.81 -21.50
C LYS A 5 2.35 -5.86 -22.52
N THR A 6 3.17 -6.38 -23.42
CA THR A 6 3.84 -5.58 -24.45
C THR A 6 2.84 -4.92 -25.39
N LEU A 7 1.85 -5.67 -25.89
CA LEU A 7 0.82 -5.16 -26.77
C LEU A 7 -0.11 -4.17 -26.03
N PHE A 8 -0.48 -4.49 -24.79
CA PHE A 8 -1.21 -3.56 -23.92
C PHE A 8 -0.47 -2.22 -23.75
N ALA A 9 0.84 -2.27 -23.47
CA ALA A 9 1.66 -1.08 -23.31
C ALA A 9 1.70 -0.23 -24.58
N GLN A 10 1.71 -0.85 -25.77
CA GLN A 10 1.62 -0.15 -27.05
C GLN A 10 0.29 0.59 -27.19
N TYR A 11 -0.84 -0.07 -26.90
CA TYR A 11 -2.15 0.57 -26.98
C TYR A 11 -2.31 1.73 -26.00
N ILE A 12 -1.94 1.52 -24.74
CA ILE A 12 -2.06 2.55 -23.70
C ILE A 12 -1.18 3.76 -24.00
N ARG A 13 0.07 3.57 -24.42
CA ARG A 13 0.97 4.68 -24.77
C ARG A 13 0.54 5.43 -26.03
N ALA A 14 -0.13 4.75 -26.96
CA ALA A 14 -0.66 5.34 -28.18
C ALA A 14 -2.12 5.82 -28.03
N PHE A 15 -2.71 5.75 -26.83
CA PHE A 15 -4.10 6.15 -26.56
C PHE A 15 -5.14 5.40 -27.44
N LYS A 16 -4.78 4.19 -27.88
CA LYS A 16 -5.59 3.31 -28.75
C LYS A 16 -6.57 2.46 -27.93
N PHE A 17 -7.43 3.12 -27.15
CA PHE A 17 -8.36 2.43 -26.24
C PHE A 17 -9.36 1.54 -26.98
N ARG A 18 -9.83 1.94 -28.17
CA ARG A 18 -10.73 1.12 -28.97
C ARG A 18 -10.09 -0.21 -29.36
N ASP A 19 -8.87 -0.16 -29.91
CA ASP A 19 -8.13 -1.36 -30.32
C ASP A 19 -7.85 -2.26 -29.12
N LEU A 20 -7.47 -1.68 -27.99
CA LEU A 20 -7.29 -2.39 -26.72
C LEU A 20 -8.55 -3.18 -26.31
N PHE A 21 -9.72 -2.53 -26.28
CA PHE A 21 -10.94 -3.18 -25.83
C PHE A 21 -11.50 -4.18 -26.86
N ASN A 22 -11.25 -3.95 -28.15
CA ASN A 22 -11.55 -4.93 -29.19
C ASN A 22 -10.73 -6.22 -29.00
N ASP A 23 -9.44 -6.11 -28.71
CA ASP A 23 -8.59 -7.27 -28.39
C ASP A 23 -8.99 -7.97 -27.07
N LEU A 24 -9.72 -7.26 -26.19
CA LEU A 24 -10.32 -7.82 -24.98
C LEU A 24 -11.71 -8.45 -25.23
N GLY A 25 -12.19 -8.51 -26.47
CA GLY A 25 -13.48 -9.09 -26.80
C GLY A 25 -14.67 -8.19 -26.47
N TRP A 26 -14.48 -6.86 -26.46
CA TRP A 26 -15.58 -5.90 -26.34
C TRP A 26 -16.11 -5.49 -27.71
N ASN A 27 -17.39 -5.09 -27.75
CA ASN A 27 -18.01 -4.60 -28.98
C ASN A 27 -17.64 -3.14 -29.22
N ASN A 28 -17.45 -2.77 -30.48
CA ASN A 28 -17.21 -1.38 -30.86
C ASN A 28 -18.42 -0.50 -30.51
N ASP A 29 -18.14 0.66 -29.94
CA ASP A 29 -19.09 1.76 -29.81
C ASP A 29 -18.39 3.05 -30.27
N SER A 30 -19.18 3.95 -30.84
CA SER A 30 -18.72 5.26 -31.33
C SER A 30 -19.65 6.40 -30.92
N THR A 31 -20.59 6.12 -30.03
CA THR A 31 -21.52 7.11 -29.47
C THR A 31 -20.74 8.27 -28.85
N ILE A 32 -21.17 9.51 -29.14
CA ILE A 32 -20.61 10.72 -28.55
C ILE A 32 -21.66 11.33 -27.64
N GLN A 33 -21.28 11.65 -26.41
CA GLN A 33 -22.14 12.27 -25.42
C GLN A 33 -21.49 13.56 -24.89
N PRO A 34 -22.03 14.75 -25.22
CA PRO A 34 -21.63 15.97 -24.55
C PRO A 34 -22.20 16.00 -23.12
N ILE A 35 -21.35 16.36 -22.16
CA ILE A 35 -21.71 16.55 -20.75
C ILE A 35 -21.32 17.96 -20.34
N ILE A 36 -22.33 18.78 -20.07
CA ILE A 36 -22.12 20.14 -19.59
C ILE A 36 -21.87 20.08 -18.08
N VAL A 37 -20.78 20.62 -17.57
CA VAL A 37 -20.53 20.80 -16.13
C VAL A 37 -20.19 22.27 -15.90
N ASP A 38 -20.90 22.88 -14.95
CA ASP A 38 -20.85 24.32 -14.70
C ASP A 38 -21.11 25.12 -16.00
N THR A 39 -20.08 25.66 -16.66
CA THR A 39 -20.19 26.40 -17.94
C THR A 39 -19.36 25.77 -19.08
N GLU A 40 -18.82 24.58 -18.85
CA GLU A 40 -17.94 23.88 -19.79
C GLU A 40 -18.60 22.60 -20.31
N THR A 41 -18.33 22.28 -21.58
CA THR A 41 -18.85 21.06 -22.21
C THR A 41 -17.70 20.08 -22.40
N PHE A 42 -17.81 18.92 -21.76
CA PHE A 42 -16.89 17.81 -21.91
C PHE A 42 -17.47 16.81 -22.89
N ILE A 43 -16.67 16.40 -23.89
CA ILE A 43 -17.07 15.44 -24.90
C ILE A 43 -16.62 14.05 -24.45
N LEU A 44 -17.58 13.16 -24.20
CA LEU A 44 -17.29 11.75 -23.93
C LEU A 44 -17.58 10.93 -25.18
N ARG A 45 -16.59 10.16 -25.63
CA ARG A 45 -16.71 9.24 -26.74
C ARG A 45 -16.69 7.81 -26.21
N SER A 46 -17.72 7.05 -26.48
CA SER A 46 -17.68 5.62 -26.24
C SER A 46 -16.69 4.97 -27.20
N VAL A 47 -15.84 4.10 -26.66
CA VAL A 47 -14.85 3.34 -27.44
C VAL A 47 -15.16 1.85 -27.47
N ALA A 48 -15.89 1.35 -26.48
CA ALA A 48 -16.30 -0.04 -26.38
C ALA A 48 -17.54 -0.23 -25.50
N VAL A 49 -18.27 -1.32 -25.72
CA VAL A 49 -19.43 -1.73 -24.94
C VAL A 49 -19.47 -3.25 -24.77
N LYS A 50 -19.90 -3.74 -23.60
CA LYS A 50 -20.19 -5.17 -23.38
C LYS A 50 -21.43 -5.31 -22.51
N SER A 51 -22.46 -5.97 -23.04
CA SER A 51 -23.76 -6.18 -22.37
C SER A 51 -24.34 -4.95 -21.67
N GLY A 52 -24.14 -3.75 -22.25
CA GLY A 52 -24.60 -2.47 -21.69
C GLY A 52 -23.58 -1.69 -20.85
N PHE A 53 -22.47 -2.31 -20.42
CA PHE A 53 -21.38 -1.62 -19.75
C PHE A 53 -20.59 -0.79 -20.77
N LYS A 54 -20.40 0.52 -20.53
CA LYS A 54 -19.72 1.40 -21.48
C LYS A 54 -18.30 1.77 -21.04
N ILE A 55 -17.38 1.78 -22.01
CA ILE A 55 -16.06 2.40 -21.88
C ILE A 55 -16.09 3.74 -22.60
N LEU A 56 -15.93 4.82 -21.84
CA LEU A 56 -16.01 6.18 -22.33
C LEU A 56 -14.64 6.86 -22.21
N VAL A 57 -14.24 7.60 -23.24
CA VAL A 57 -13.06 8.48 -23.20
C VAL A 57 -13.54 9.92 -23.13
N CYS A 58 -13.16 10.65 -22.09
CA CYS A 58 -13.46 12.05 -21.92
C CYS A 58 -12.34 12.92 -22.47
N ALA A 59 -12.69 13.84 -23.38
CA ALA A 59 -11.79 14.86 -23.88
C ALA A 59 -11.26 15.77 -22.74
N PRO A 60 -10.07 16.38 -22.92
CA PRO A 60 -9.51 17.33 -21.97
C PRO A 60 -10.39 18.58 -21.82
N ASP A 61 -10.12 19.34 -20.76
CA ASP A 61 -10.72 20.66 -20.57
C ASP A 61 -10.23 21.68 -21.60
N LYS A 62 -10.78 22.90 -21.57
CA LYS A 62 -10.38 24.02 -22.44
C LYS A 62 -8.90 24.40 -22.31
N ALA A 63 -8.24 24.10 -21.19
CA ALA A 63 -6.81 24.32 -20.98
C ALA A 63 -5.96 23.13 -21.47
N GLY A 64 -6.59 22.10 -22.04
CA GLY A 64 -5.93 20.89 -22.52
C GLY A 64 -5.47 19.97 -21.38
N GLN A 65 -5.97 20.16 -20.16
CA GLN A 65 -5.64 19.35 -19.00
C GLN A 65 -6.71 18.29 -18.72
N ILE A 66 -6.35 17.29 -17.93
CA ILE A 66 -7.33 16.38 -17.34
C ILE A 66 -8.12 17.15 -16.27
N PRO A 67 -9.46 17.16 -16.32
CA PRO A 67 -10.27 17.85 -15.31
C PRO A 67 -9.90 17.41 -13.90
N ASP A 68 -9.96 18.32 -12.93
CA ASP A 68 -9.68 18.00 -11.53
C ASP A 68 -10.68 16.98 -10.95
N TYR A 69 -10.39 16.47 -9.76
CA TYR A 69 -11.22 15.44 -9.12
C TYR A 69 -12.69 15.86 -8.94
N ASN A 70 -12.95 17.12 -8.59
CA ASN A 70 -14.30 17.62 -8.35
C ASN A 70 -15.09 17.70 -9.65
N ILE A 71 -14.45 18.18 -10.73
CA ILE A 71 -15.07 18.22 -12.05
C ILE A 71 -15.31 16.80 -12.58
N ARG A 72 -14.34 15.88 -12.46
CA ARG A 72 -14.52 14.46 -12.86
C ARG A 72 -15.71 13.82 -12.14
N LYS A 73 -15.86 14.06 -10.83
CA LYS A 73 -17.01 13.57 -10.06
C LYS A 73 -18.34 14.15 -10.56
N LYS A 74 -18.39 15.43 -10.92
CA LYS A 74 -19.60 16.04 -11.51
C LYS A 74 -19.92 15.45 -12.89
N ILE A 75 -18.90 15.21 -13.72
CA ILE A 75 -19.06 14.55 -15.02
C ILE A 75 -19.65 13.16 -14.80
N GLU A 76 -19.00 12.35 -13.96
CA GLU A 76 -19.44 10.99 -13.61
C GLU A 76 -20.90 10.97 -13.15
N THR A 77 -21.30 11.85 -12.23
CA THR A 77 -22.67 11.89 -11.72
C THR A 77 -23.69 12.18 -12.81
N LYS A 78 -23.33 12.94 -13.86
CA LYS A 78 -24.18 13.13 -15.05
C LYS A 78 -24.15 11.92 -15.97
N VAL A 79 -23.00 11.30 -16.17
CA VAL A 79 -22.84 10.08 -16.98
C VAL A 79 -23.63 8.93 -16.40
N THR A 80 -23.62 8.73 -15.08
CA THR A 80 -24.41 7.71 -14.36
C THR A 80 -25.91 7.77 -14.67
N LYS A 81 -26.45 8.96 -15.01
CA LYS A 81 -27.87 9.11 -15.37
C LYS A 81 -28.18 8.61 -16.79
N LEU A 82 -27.18 8.51 -17.65
CA LEU A 82 -27.29 8.11 -19.05
C LEU A 82 -26.86 6.66 -19.24
N PHE A 83 -25.77 6.28 -18.58
CA PHE A 83 -25.16 4.96 -18.63
C PHE A 83 -24.89 4.52 -17.19
N GLN A 84 -25.70 3.59 -16.69
CA GLN A 84 -25.65 3.19 -15.28
C GLN A 84 -24.32 2.54 -14.91
N GLU A 85 -23.77 1.71 -15.80
CA GLU A 85 -22.53 0.96 -15.58
C GLU A 85 -21.49 1.41 -16.61
N HIS A 86 -20.39 2.01 -16.14
CA HIS A 86 -19.39 2.57 -17.03
C HIS A 86 -18.01 2.71 -16.40
N LEU A 87 -17.02 2.85 -17.28
CA LEU A 87 -15.65 3.26 -16.98
C LEU A 87 -15.34 4.51 -17.81
N ILE A 88 -14.86 5.58 -17.17
CA ILE A 88 -14.45 6.80 -17.87
C ILE A 88 -12.92 6.91 -17.85
N ILE A 89 -12.33 7.12 -19.03
CA ILE A 89 -10.91 7.36 -19.23
C ILE A 89 -10.75 8.83 -19.58
N PHE A 90 -10.19 9.62 -18.68
CA PHE A 90 -9.86 11.03 -18.92
C PHE A 90 -8.45 11.15 -19.46
N ILE A 91 -8.24 12.02 -20.45
CA ILE A 91 -6.95 12.22 -21.11
C ILE A 91 -6.61 13.71 -21.18
N ASP A 92 -5.32 14.04 -21.22
CA ASP A 92 -4.86 15.40 -21.50
C ASP A 92 -4.67 15.62 -23.00
N ALA A 93 -4.66 16.88 -23.43
CA ALA A 93 -4.49 17.23 -24.85
C ALA A 93 -3.10 16.87 -25.40
N LYS A 94 -2.10 16.70 -24.53
CA LYS A 94 -0.73 16.33 -24.93
C LYS A 94 -0.52 14.82 -24.99
N GLU A 95 -1.56 14.03 -24.68
CA GLU A 95 -1.49 12.57 -24.63
C GLU A 95 -0.31 12.08 -23.78
N LYS A 96 -0.15 12.65 -22.58
CA LYS A 96 0.88 12.27 -21.61
C LYS A 96 0.33 11.55 -20.39
N GLU A 97 -0.92 11.83 -20.05
CA GLU A 97 -1.56 11.36 -18.84
C GLU A 97 -2.95 10.80 -19.10
N GLN A 98 -3.36 9.87 -18.25
CA GLN A 98 -4.64 9.20 -18.28
C GLN A 98 -5.16 9.02 -16.85
N VAL A 99 -6.46 9.14 -16.67
CA VAL A 99 -7.14 8.77 -15.43
C VAL A 99 -8.32 7.86 -15.75
N TRP A 100 -8.25 6.62 -15.28
CA TRP A 100 -9.27 5.60 -15.45
C TRP A 100 -10.14 5.57 -14.19
N GLN A 101 -11.34 6.12 -14.29
CA GLN A 101 -12.30 6.26 -13.20
C GLN A 101 -13.42 5.25 -13.37
N LEU A 102 -13.50 4.31 -12.43
CA LEU A 102 -14.55 3.32 -12.34
C LEU A 102 -15.50 3.68 -11.20
N VAL A 103 -16.80 3.67 -11.47
CA VAL A 103 -17.83 3.80 -10.43
C VAL A 103 -18.69 2.56 -10.41
N LEU A 104 -18.79 1.95 -9.23
CA LEU A 104 -19.60 0.76 -9.01
C LEU A 104 -20.59 1.03 -7.89
N LYS A 105 -21.86 0.76 -8.17
CA LYS A 105 -22.92 0.73 -7.16
C LYS A 105 -23.18 -0.72 -6.77
N GLN A 106 -22.80 -1.07 -5.55
CA GLN A 106 -23.23 -2.33 -4.95
C GLN A 106 -24.58 -2.12 -4.26
N THR A 107 -25.50 -3.08 -4.42
CA THR A 107 -26.81 -3.05 -3.76
C THR A 107 -26.64 -2.88 -2.25
N GLY A 108 -27.25 -1.82 -1.70
CA GLY A 108 -27.20 -1.52 -0.26
C GLY A 108 -25.92 -0.81 0.23
N LYS A 109 -24.99 -0.43 -0.65
CA LYS A 109 -23.78 0.34 -0.29
C LYS A 109 -23.67 1.62 -1.13
N PRO A 110 -23.02 2.68 -0.59
CA PRO A 110 -22.73 3.87 -1.37
C PRO A 110 -21.84 3.52 -2.58
N ALA A 111 -21.97 4.28 -3.67
CA ALA A 111 -21.15 4.11 -4.86
C ALA A 111 -19.66 4.26 -4.49
N LYS A 112 -18.84 3.29 -4.87
CA LYS A 112 -17.39 3.36 -4.71
C LYS A 112 -16.78 3.85 -6.01
N VAL A 113 -16.05 4.96 -5.93
CA VAL A 113 -15.28 5.53 -7.04
C VAL A 113 -13.84 5.09 -6.89
N THR A 114 -13.27 4.49 -7.93
CA THR A 114 -11.87 4.07 -7.97
C THR A 114 -11.18 4.73 -9.17
N ASP A 115 -10.13 5.51 -8.90
CA ASP A 115 -9.30 6.15 -9.93
C ASP A 115 -7.98 5.36 -10.12
N THR A 116 -7.58 5.14 -11.36
CA THR A 116 -6.24 4.64 -11.74
C THR A 116 -5.59 5.68 -12.62
N ARG A 117 -4.50 6.31 -12.15
CA ARG A 117 -3.75 7.26 -12.98
C ARG A 117 -2.62 6.54 -13.69
N TYR A 118 -2.35 6.96 -14.92
CA TYR A 118 -1.22 6.51 -15.71
C TYR A 118 -0.57 7.69 -16.42
N ALA A 119 0.74 7.79 -16.37
CA ALA A 119 1.52 8.74 -17.16
C ALA A 119 2.51 7.97 -18.05
N LEU A 120 2.80 8.50 -19.24
CA LEU A 120 3.63 7.81 -20.26
C LEU A 120 4.99 7.30 -19.75
N HIS A 121 5.59 7.99 -18.78
CA HIS A 121 6.88 7.63 -18.20
C HIS A 121 6.82 6.44 -17.23
N GLN A 122 5.62 5.97 -16.89
CA GLN A 122 5.38 4.88 -15.94
C GLN A 122 5.27 3.53 -16.68
N ASP A 123 5.58 2.44 -15.97
CA ASP A 123 5.26 1.09 -16.42
C ASP A 123 3.74 0.88 -16.35
N PRO A 124 3.06 0.47 -17.44
CA PRO A 124 1.62 0.26 -17.44
C PRO A 124 1.15 -0.99 -16.65
N GLU A 125 2.03 -1.72 -15.97
CA GLU A 125 1.73 -2.96 -15.21
C GLU A 125 0.46 -2.89 -14.36
N LEU A 126 0.26 -1.82 -13.58
CA LEU A 126 -0.93 -1.70 -12.73
C LEU A 126 -2.22 -1.72 -13.55
N LEU A 127 -2.22 -0.93 -14.62
CA LEU A 127 -3.37 -0.82 -15.50
C LEU A 127 -3.54 -2.11 -16.31
N TYR A 128 -2.44 -2.75 -16.70
CA TYR A 128 -2.44 -4.06 -17.36
C TYR A 128 -3.10 -5.12 -16.48
N GLN A 129 -2.73 -5.22 -15.20
CA GLN A 129 -3.36 -6.20 -14.30
C GLN A 129 -4.85 -5.97 -14.11
N ARG A 130 -5.30 -4.71 -14.06
CA ARG A 130 -6.73 -4.37 -13.94
C ARG A 130 -7.51 -4.63 -15.23
N VAL A 131 -6.89 -4.39 -16.39
CA VAL A 131 -7.58 -4.41 -17.68
C VAL A 131 -7.46 -5.76 -18.40
N SER A 132 -6.36 -6.50 -18.22
CA SER A 132 -6.14 -7.81 -18.85
C SER A 132 -7.17 -8.86 -18.41
N GLY A 133 -7.66 -8.79 -17.17
CA GLY A 133 -8.75 -9.65 -16.71
C GLY A 133 -10.15 -9.24 -17.16
N LEU A 134 -10.27 -8.19 -18.01
CA LEU A 134 -11.52 -7.82 -18.69
C LEU A 134 -11.66 -8.47 -20.07
N PHE A 135 -10.89 -9.53 -20.33
CA PHE A 135 -11.01 -10.35 -21.53
C PHE A 135 -12.33 -11.13 -21.50
N PHE A 136 -13.02 -11.16 -22.64
CA PHE A 136 -14.22 -11.97 -22.87
C PHE A 136 -14.00 -12.87 -24.08
N GLU A 137 -14.20 -14.17 -23.91
CA GLU A 137 -14.11 -15.13 -25.00
C GLU A 137 -15.38 -15.08 -25.87
N LEU A 138 -15.28 -15.53 -27.13
CA LEU A 138 -16.39 -15.48 -28.08
C LEU A 138 -17.55 -16.42 -27.69
N ASP A 139 -17.25 -17.50 -26.99
CA ASP A 139 -18.22 -18.46 -26.47
C ASP A 139 -18.98 -17.92 -25.24
N GLU A 140 -18.42 -16.93 -24.53
CA GLU A 140 -19.10 -16.24 -23.43
C GLU A 140 -20.19 -15.26 -23.93
N GLU A 141 -20.15 -14.83 -25.19
CA GLU A 141 -21.00 -13.75 -25.70
C GLU A 141 -22.51 -14.03 -25.66
N GLU A 142 -22.91 -15.29 -25.87
CA GLU A 142 -24.34 -15.65 -25.91
C GLU A 142 -25.00 -15.63 -24.53
N ASN A 143 -24.21 -15.75 -23.45
CA ASN A 143 -24.71 -15.90 -22.09
C ASN A 143 -24.34 -14.76 -21.15
N ILE A 144 -23.44 -13.87 -21.55
CA ILE A 144 -22.90 -12.84 -20.67
C ILE A 144 -23.88 -11.68 -20.42
N THR A 145 -24.24 -11.50 -19.15
CA THR A 145 -25.12 -10.41 -18.73
C THR A 145 -24.34 -9.20 -18.22
N ILE A 146 -25.03 -8.06 -18.07
CA ILE A 146 -24.45 -6.87 -17.44
C ILE A 146 -23.92 -7.16 -16.03
N VAL A 147 -24.57 -8.05 -15.27
CA VAL A 147 -24.15 -8.41 -13.91
C VAL A 147 -22.79 -9.10 -13.92
N ASP A 148 -22.56 -9.98 -14.90
CA ASP A 148 -21.30 -10.70 -15.06
C ASP A 148 -20.17 -9.75 -15.47
N VAL A 149 -20.44 -8.83 -16.40
CA VAL A 149 -19.49 -7.79 -16.83
C VAL A 149 -19.14 -6.89 -15.64
N THR A 150 -20.13 -6.33 -14.96
CA THR A 150 -19.92 -5.44 -13.79
C THR A 150 -19.16 -6.16 -12.69
N LYS A 151 -19.45 -7.45 -12.42
CA LYS A 151 -18.72 -8.25 -11.44
C LYS A 151 -17.27 -8.46 -11.86
N ARG A 152 -17.00 -8.85 -13.11
CA ARG A 152 -15.62 -9.04 -13.62
C ARG A 152 -14.81 -7.74 -13.56
N VAL A 153 -15.43 -6.61 -13.92
CA VAL A 153 -14.81 -5.29 -13.81
C VAL A 153 -14.52 -4.94 -12.34
N ALA A 154 -15.48 -5.14 -11.45
CA ALA A 154 -15.31 -4.91 -10.01
C ALA A 154 -14.20 -5.75 -9.40
N ASP A 155 -14.18 -7.04 -9.71
CA ASP A 155 -13.18 -7.98 -9.24
C ASP A 155 -11.78 -7.54 -9.65
N ASN A 156 -11.55 -7.21 -10.92
CA ASN A 156 -10.23 -6.81 -11.39
C ASN A 156 -9.75 -5.45 -10.85
N PHE A 157 -10.67 -4.50 -10.63
CA PHE A 157 -10.31 -3.17 -10.11
C PHE A 157 -10.23 -3.12 -8.58
N HIS A 158 -10.82 -4.09 -7.85
CA HIS A 158 -10.77 -4.16 -6.38
C HIS A 158 -9.77 -5.20 -5.82
N GLN A 159 -9.53 -6.34 -6.50
CA GLN A 159 -8.84 -7.49 -5.90
C GLN A 159 -7.35 -7.27 -5.54
N ASN A 160 -6.64 -6.35 -6.19
CA ASN A 160 -5.19 -6.22 -5.97
C ASN A 160 -4.81 -5.52 -4.66
N ALA A 161 -5.61 -4.61 -4.10
CA ALA A 161 -5.25 -3.97 -2.83
C ALA A 161 -5.61 -4.84 -1.61
N GLU A 162 -6.78 -5.49 -1.61
CA GLU A 162 -7.28 -6.25 -0.45
C GLU A 162 -6.56 -7.59 -0.27
N ARG A 163 -6.22 -8.30 -1.37
CA ARG A 163 -5.51 -9.59 -1.29
C ARG A 163 -4.09 -9.42 -0.76
N VAL A 164 -3.38 -8.39 -1.19
CA VAL A 164 -2.01 -8.06 -0.75
C VAL A 164 -2.00 -7.68 0.72
N THR A 165 -2.95 -6.82 1.12
CA THR A 165 -3.12 -6.43 2.52
C THR A 165 -3.37 -7.65 3.41
N LYS A 166 -4.23 -8.57 2.98
CA LYS A 166 -4.52 -9.80 3.73
C LYS A 166 -3.31 -10.74 3.79
N GLN A 167 -2.62 -10.96 2.67
CA GLN A 167 -1.44 -11.83 2.62
C GLN A 167 -0.25 -11.26 3.42
N PHE A 168 0.01 -9.96 3.29
CA PHE A 168 1.00 -9.27 4.10
C PHE A 168 0.66 -9.42 5.59
N TYR A 169 -0.59 -9.14 5.98
CA TYR A 169 -1.01 -9.24 7.38
C TYR A 169 -0.86 -10.64 7.96
N GLU A 170 -1.27 -11.69 7.22
CA GLU A 170 -1.11 -13.08 7.66
C GLU A 170 0.36 -13.49 7.80
N ARG A 171 1.24 -13.02 6.91
CA ARG A 171 2.68 -13.27 7.05
C ARG A 171 3.33 -12.41 8.14
N PHE A 172 2.91 -11.16 8.27
CA PHE A 172 3.39 -10.23 9.30
C PHE A 172 3.07 -10.76 10.70
N LYS A 173 1.90 -11.39 10.91
CA LYS A 173 1.58 -12.12 12.15
C LYS A 173 2.60 -13.22 12.48
N LYS A 174 3.05 -13.99 11.48
CA LYS A 174 4.05 -15.05 11.68
C LYS A 174 5.42 -14.48 12.03
N GLU A 175 5.79 -13.36 11.40
CA GLU A 175 7.01 -12.64 11.72
C GLU A 175 6.94 -11.99 13.10
N HIS A 176 5.77 -11.49 13.53
CA HIS A 176 5.53 -11.00 14.89
C HIS A 176 5.78 -12.09 15.95
N LEU A 177 5.18 -13.27 15.78
CA LEU A 177 5.41 -14.41 16.68
C LEU A 177 6.88 -14.84 16.71
N SER A 178 7.56 -14.79 15.56
CA SER A 178 8.99 -15.12 15.47
C SER A 178 9.84 -14.07 16.18
N PHE A 179 9.54 -12.78 15.99
CA PHE A 179 10.23 -11.66 16.62
C PHE A 179 10.09 -11.70 18.15
N TYR A 180 8.90 -12.04 18.66
CA TYR A 180 8.66 -12.26 20.10
C TYR A 180 9.65 -13.26 20.72
N ALA A 181 10.00 -14.34 20.03
CA ALA A 181 10.92 -15.34 20.55
C ALA A 181 12.37 -14.82 20.69
N PHE A 182 12.73 -13.75 19.97
CA PHE A 182 14.08 -13.17 20.01
C PHE A 182 14.28 -12.09 21.08
N ILE A 183 13.20 -11.56 21.65
CA ILE A 183 13.29 -10.56 22.72
C ILE A 183 13.58 -11.26 24.04
N LYS A 184 14.55 -10.72 24.80
CA LYS A 184 14.86 -11.09 26.18
C LYS A 184 14.81 -9.85 27.07
N GLY A 185 14.69 -10.05 28.38
CA GLY A 185 14.71 -8.94 29.35
C GLY A 185 13.36 -8.26 29.56
N ILE A 186 12.27 -8.79 28.99
CA ILE A 186 10.89 -8.39 29.31
C ILE A 186 10.19 -9.64 29.78
N ASP A 187 10.43 -10.02 31.03
CA ASP A 187 9.72 -11.12 31.66
C ASP A 187 8.68 -10.49 32.59
N ASP A 188 7.41 -10.54 32.19
CA ASP A 188 6.32 -10.35 33.14
C ASP A 188 6.57 -11.37 34.27
N HIS A 189 6.43 -10.95 35.53
CA HIS A 189 6.33 -11.89 36.64
C HIS A 189 5.13 -12.83 36.35
N ILE A 190 5.37 -13.93 35.65
CA ILE A 190 4.39 -15.00 35.52
C ILE A 190 4.31 -15.59 36.92
N ASP A 191 3.28 -15.21 37.68
CA ASP A 191 3.02 -15.74 39.01
C ASP A 191 3.19 -17.26 39.01
N ASP A 192 3.93 -17.77 40.00
CA ASP A 192 4.34 -19.17 40.14
C ASP A 192 3.17 -20.16 40.06
N TRP A 193 1.93 -19.68 40.24
CA TRP A 193 0.68 -20.44 40.09
C TRP A 193 0.45 -20.97 38.66
N ASN A 194 0.87 -20.25 37.61
CA ASN A 194 0.64 -20.64 36.21
C ASN A 194 1.68 -21.62 35.64
N LYS A 195 2.83 -21.83 36.32
CA LYS A 195 3.86 -22.80 35.88
C LYS A 195 3.37 -24.26 35.77
N LYS A 196 2.26 -24.61 36.44
CA LYS A 196 1.72 -25.99 36.45
C LYS A 196 0.91 -26.38 35.21
N LYS A 197 0.51 -25.45 34.34
CA LYS A 197 -0.28 -25.76 33.14
C LYS A 197 0.62 -25.76 31.90
N LYS A 198 1.28 -26.89 31.63
CA LYS A 198 2.22 -27.03 30.51
C LYS A 198 1.50 -27.10 29.15
N LYS A 199 2.08 -26.33 28.21
CA LYS A 199 2.32 -26.62 26.78
C LYS A 199 1.12 -26.56 25.82
N ALA A 200 0.75 -25.34 25.41
CA ALA A 200 0.41 -25.03 24.01
C ALA A 200 0.42 -23.52 23.72
N ASP A 201 0.00 -22.68 24.68
CA ASP A 201 -0.35 -21.26 24.43
C ASP A 201 0.59 -20.23 25.10
N ALA A 202 1.83 -20.59 25.44
CA ALA A 202 2.75 -19.71 26.18
C ALA A 202 3.14 -18.39 25.45
N SER A 203 2.82 -18.27 24.15
CA SER A 203 2.96 -17.00 23.42
C SER A 203 1.90 -15.96 23.80
N GLN A 204 0.85 -16.33 24.54
CA GLN A 204 -0.26 -15.43 24.94
C GLN A 204 -0.12 -14.77 26.32
N GLU A 205 0.85 -15.15 27.16
CA GLU A 205 0.84 -14.75 28.58
C GLU A 205 1.60 -13.45 28.91
N ASN A 206 2.68 -13.11 28.19
CA ASN A 206 3.48 -11.91 28.50
C ASN A 206 3.04 -10.72 27.63
N LYS A 207 2.12 -9.91 28.17
CA LYS A 207 1.49 -8.80 27.46
C LYS A 207 2.47 -7.66 27.22
N ALA A 208 3.36 -7.37 28.17
CA ALA A 208 4.37 -6.32 28.01
C ALA A 208 5.30 -6.62 26.83
N LYS A 209 5.77 -7.86 26.73
CA LYS A 209 6.63 -8.31 25.64
C LYS A 209 5.91 -8.29 24.29
N GLN A 210 4.66 -8.75 24.22
CA GLN A 210 3.86 -8.64 22.99
C GLN A 210 3.68 -7.19 22.54
N TRP A 211 3.45 -6.29 23.50
CA TRP A 211 3.34 -4.87 23.22
C TRP A 211 4.65 -4.33 22.67
N TYR A 212 5.78 -4.66 23.30
CA TYR A 212 7.08 -4.22 22.85
C TYR A 212 7.45 -4.74 21.46
N VAL A 213 7.13 -6.00 21.14
CA VAL A 213 7.27 -6.55 19.78
C VAL A 213 6.49 -5.71 18.77
N SER A 214 5.24 -5.40 19.08
CA SER A 214 4.36 -4.65 18.18
C SER A 214 4.90 -3.24 17.94
N LEU A 215 5.28 -2.54 19.01
CA LEU A 215 5.91 -1.22 18.93
C LEU A 215 7.17 -1.28 18.05
N MET A 216 8.02 -2.28 18.29
CA MET A 216 9.27 -2.41 17.56
C MET A 216 9.07 -2.68 16.07
N LEU A 217 8.18 -3.60 15.72
CA LEU A 217 7.87 -3.89 14.32
C LEU A 217 7.23 -2.69 13.61
N ASN A 218 6.41 -1.91 14.29
CA ASN A 218 5.82 -0.69 13.74
C ASN A 218 6.88 0.38 13.46
N ARG A 219 7.82 0.61 14.41
CA ARG A 219 8.96 1.52 14.21
C ARG A 219 9.83 1.08 13.03
N LEU A 220 10.14 -0.21 12.94
CA LEU A 220 10.94 -0.78 11.83
C LEU A 220 10.22 -0.68 10.48
N MET A 221 8.92 -1.00 10.45
CA MET A 221 8.07 -0.89 9.26
C MET A 221 8.05 0.55 8.74
N PHE A 222 7.87 1.52 9.65
CA PHE A 222 7.88 2.93 9.29
C PHE A 222 9.26 3.38 8.78
N CYS A 223 10.35 2.96 9.45
CA CYS A 223 11.71 3.25 8.98
C CYS A 223 11.97 2.65 7.60
N TYR A 224 11.49 1.44 7.32
CA TYR A 224 11.58 0.79 6.01
C TYR A 224 10.82 1.56 4.94
N PHE A 225 9.64 2.07 5.29
CA PHE A 225 8.85 2.89 4.39
C PHE A 225 9.59 4.18 3.98
N ILE A 226 10.12 4.93 4.95
CA ILE A 226 10.82 6.19 4.66
C ILE A 226 12.21 5.98 4.04
N GLN A 227 12.91 4.88 4.36
CA GLN A 227 14.22 4.60 3.77
C GLN A 227 14.10 4.34 2.27
N LYS A 228 13.06 3.64 1.80
CA LYS A 228 12.90 3.31 0.37
C LYS A 228 12.67 4.58 -0.48
N LYS A 229 12.34 5.70 0.15
CA LYS A 229 12.24 7.05 -0.44
C LYS A 229 13.54 7.85 -0.37
N GLY A 230 14.59 7.29 0.24
CA GLY A 230 15.87 7.95 0.42
C GLY A 230 15.86 8.99 1.54
N PHE A 231 14.88 8.95 2.46
CA PHE A 231 14.87 9.88 3.59
C PHE A 231 15.86 9.50 4.68
N LEU A 232 16.28 8.24 4.77
CA LEU A 232 17.34 7.83 5.67
C LEU A 232 18.67 7.88 4.91
N ASP A 233 19.39 9.00 5.05
CA ASP A 233 20.73 9.23 4.51
C ASP A 233 20.85 9.00 2.99
N LYS A 234 19.78 9.29 2.23
CA LYS A 234 19.67 9.01 0.79
C LYS A 234 19.88 7.53 0.43
N ASN A 235 19.76 6.64 1.41
CA ASN A 235 20.06 5.23 1.29
C ASN A 235 18.77 4.38 1.34
N LYS A 236 18.45 3.70 0.23
CA LYS A 236 17.28 2.83 0.12
C LYS A 236 17.39 1.50 0.88
N ASN A 237 18.60 1.15 1.31
CA ASN A 237 18.92 -0.06 2.08
C ASN A 237 19.49 0.28 3.48
N TYR A 238 19.24 1.49 3.96
CA TYR A 238 19.84 2.08 5.17
C TYR A 238 19.90 1.12 6.37
N LEU A 239 18.76 0.56 6.79
CA LEU A 239 18.73 -0.34 7.97
C LEU A 239 19.56 -1.60 7.79
N ARG A 240 19.56 -2.19 6.59
CA ARG A 240 20.31 -3.43 6.29
C ARG A 240 21.81 -3.16 6.25
N GLU A 241 22.22 -2.01 5.71
CA GLU A 241 23.63 -1.60 5.70
C GLU A 241 24.13 -1.27 7.11
N LYS A 242 23.36 -0.51 7.90
CA LYS A 242 23.70 -0.22 9.30
C LYS A 242 23.74 -1.48 10.17
N LEU A 243 22.89 -2.47 9.92
CA LEU A 243 22.97 -3.78 10.57
C LEU A 243 24.30 -4.50 10.24
N LYS A 244 24.74 -4.47 8.97
CA LYS A 244 26.04 -5.03 8.57
C LYS A 244 27.20 -4.30 9.25
N ASP A 245 27.16 -2.97 9.30
CA ASP A 245 28.17 -2.15 9.97
C ASP A 245 28.25 -2.50 11.47
N CYS A 246 27.09 -2.64 12.11
CA CYS A 246 27.02 -3.02 13.51
C CYS A 246 27.61 -4.41 13.77
N LYS A 247 27.33 -5.39 12.90
CA LYS A 247 27.94 -6.72 13.00
C LYS A 247 29.45 -6.71 12.82
N GLN A 248 29.97 -5.90 11.89
CA GLN A 248 31.41 -5.75 11.70
C GLN A 248 32.09 -5.12 12.92
N LYS A 249 31.45 -4.13 13.56
CA LYS A 249 31.90 -3.55 14.83
C LYS A 249 31.79 -4.55 15.98
N LYS A 250 30.72 -5.34 16.04
CA LYS A 250 30.49 -6.40 17.05
C LYS A 250 31.55 -7.51 17.01
N GLY A 251 32.04 -7.85 15.82
CA GLY A 251 33.17 -8.76 15.66
C GLY A 251 34.46 -8.27 16.36
N LYS A 252 34.56 -6.96 16.64
CA LYS A 252 35.65 -6.31 17.38
C LYS A 252 35.29 -6.03 18.84
N ASP A 253 34.01 -5.80 19.15
CA ASP A 253 33.47 -5.55 20.49
C ASP A 253 32.20 -6.38 20.74
N LYS A 254 32.32 -7.43 21.57
CA LYS A 254 31.24 -8.42 21.80
C LYS A 254 29.97 -7.83 22.42
N PHE A 255 30.01 -6.59 22.93
CA PHE A 255 28.86 -5.91 23.55
C PHE A 255 28.08 -5.02 22.58
N TYR A 256 28.54 -4.83 21.34
CA TYR A 256 27.86 -4.00 20.35
C TYR A 256 26.67 -4.75 19.72
N SER A 257 25.46 -4.20 19.78
CA SER A 257 24.24 -4.80 19.20
C SER A 257 23.53 -3.80 18.31
N PHE A 258 22.90 -4.28 17.23
CA PHE A 258 22.15 -3.40 16.33
C PHE A 258 20.97 -2.72 17.05
N TYR A 259 20.31 -3.45 17.95
CA TYR A 259 19.20 -2.92 18.74
C TYR A 259 19.63 -1.74 19.63
N ARG A 260 20.54 -1.96 20.58
CA ARG A 260 20.84 -0.94 21.59
C ARG A 260 21.71 0.18 21.05
N ASN A 261 22.72 -0.15 20.26
CA ASN A 261 23.75 0.80 19.86
C ASN A 261 23.36 1.60 18.61
N PHE A 262 22.37 1.13 17.85
CA PHE A 262 21.94 1.82 16.65
C PHE A 262 20.45 2.14 16.63
N LEU A 263 19.55 1.16 16.83
CA LEU A 263 18.11 1.41 16.69
C LEU A 263 17.56 2.35 17.76
N LEU A 264 17.92 2.18 19.03
CA LEU A 264 17.47 3.11 20.09
C LEU A 264 17.96 4.54 19.84
N VAL A 265 19.21 4.69 19.39
CA VAL A 265 19.78 5.99 19.02
C VAL A 265 19.04 6.57 17.81
N LEU A 266 18.79 5.76 16.78
CA LEU A 266 18.03 6.16 15.58
C LEU A 266 16.63 6.64 15.94
N PHE A 267 15.93 5.95 16.84
CA PHE A 267 14.56 6.33 17.21
C PHE A 267 14.54 7.57 18.08
N HIS A 268 15.22 7.54 19.22
CA HIS A 268 15.04 8.55 20.28
C HIS A 268 15.89 9.80 20.03
N GLU A 269 17.14 9.63 19.66
CA GLU A 269 18.08 10.75 19.41
C GLU A 269 18.15 11.12 17.93
N GLY A 270 17.60 10.28 17.05
CA GLY A 270 17.49 10.52 15.64
C GLY A 270 16.12 11.09 15.30
N LEU A 271 15.20 10.20 14.93
CA LEU A 271 13.90 10.55 14.37
C LEU A 271 13.06 11.42 15.33
N ASN A 272 13.26 11.31 16.64
CA ASN A 272 12.51 12.05 17.65
C ASN A 272 13.19 13.32 18.19
N GLU A 273 14.37 13.71 17.67
CA GLU A 273 15.09 14.90 18.13
C GLU A 273 15.33 15.90 16.97
N PRO A 274 14.78 17.14 17.04
CA PRO A 274 15.05 18.16 16.05
C PRO A 274 16.52 18.60 16.04
N GLU A 275 17.17 18.70 17.21
CA GLU A 275 18.53 19.22 17.35
C GLU A 275 19.52 18.13 17.75
N ARG A 276 20.22 17.58 16.75
CA ARG A 276 21.13 16.44 16.97
C ARG A 276 22.56 16.86 17.19
N ARG A 277 23.18 16.24 18.20
CA ARG A 277 24.63 16.32 18.43
C ARG A 277 25.40 15.82 17.22
N LYS A 278 26.58 16.39 16.96
CA LYS A 278 27.42 16.04 15.81
C LYS A 278 27.76 14.55 15.75
N ILE A 279 28.12 13.96 16.90
CA ILE A 279 28.45 12.53 17.02
C ILE A 279 27.29 11.64 16.54
N ILE A 280 26.06 12.01 16.89
CA ILE A 280 24.86 11.27 16.47
C ILE A 280 24.65 11.40 14.96
N LYS A 281 24.81 12.60 14.39
CA LYS A 281 24.74 12.82 12.94
C LYS A 281 25.79 12.01 12.18
N ASP A 282 27.01 11.88 12.73
CA ASP A 282 28.07 11.08 12.12
C ASP A 282 27.74 9.57 12.17
N GLU A 283 27.01 9.11 13.19
CA GLU A 283 26.60 7.71 13.35
C GLU A 283 25.38 7.32 12.49
N ILE A 284 24.34 8.17 12.45
CA ILE A 284 23.07 7.87 11.77
C ILE A 284 22.89 8.58 10.41
N GLY A 285 23.80 9.48 10.04
CA GLY A 285 23.71 10.23 8.79
C GLY A 285 22.60 11.28 8.74
N ILE A 286 22.23 11.70 7.54
CA ILE A 286 21.23 12.75 7.30
C ILE A 286 19.83 12.13 7.27
N ILE A 287 19.07 12.27 8.35
CA ILE A 287 17.71 11.73 8.44
C ILE A 287 16.71 12.82 8.91
N PRO A 288 15.41 12.70 8.59
CA PRO A 288 14.41 13.69 8.99
C PRO A 288 14.13 13.66 10.50
N TYR A 289 13.56 14.76 10.99
CA TYR A 289 12.87 14.78 12.28
C TYR A 289 11.39 14.46 12.04
N LEU A 290 10.84 13.57 12.86
CA LEU A 290 9.47 13.08 12.77
C LEU A 290 8.85 13.18 14.17
N ASN A 291 8.13 14.27 14.39
CA ASN A 291 7.47 14.57 15.66
C ASN A 291 6.19 13.73 15.84
N GLY A 292 6.35 12.44 16.13
CA GLY A 292 5.24 11.53 16.36
C GLY A 292 5.64 10.50 17.38
N GLY A 293 4.87 10.38 18.47
CA GLY A 293 5.21 9.57 19.64
C GLY A 293 5.41 8.07 19.42
N LEU A 294 5.37 7.61 18.16
CA LEU A 294 5.89 6.31 17.74
C LEU A 294 7.37 6.11 18.08
N PHE A 295 8.18 7.17 18.04
CA PHE A 295 9.64 7.10 18.27
C PHE A 295 10.10 7.57 19.67
N ASP A 296 9.16 7.96 20.53
CA ASP A 296 9.42 8.29 21.94
C ASP A 296 10.00 7.09 22.70
N GLU A 297 10.86 7.34 23.69
CA GLU A 297 11.32 6.29 24.60
C GLU A 297 10.13 5.73 25.40
N HIS A 298 9.85 4.43 25.21
CA HIS A 298 8.70 3.74 25.78
C HIS A 298 8.93 3.38 27.25
N GLU A 299 7.85 3.25 28.04
CA GLU A 299 7.92 2.89 29.47
C GLU A 299 8.68 1.57 29.69
N LEU A 300 8.37 0.54 28.90
CA LEU A 300 9.12 -0.72 28.92
C LEU A 300 10.63 -0.57 28.63
N GLU A 301 11.03 0.41 27.81
CA GLU A 301 12.46 0.69 27.55
C GLU A 301 13.12 1.43 28.73
N LYS A 302 12.32 2.12 29.56
CA LYS A 302 12.75 2.77 30.80
C LYS A 302 12.85 1.77 31.94
N GLU A 303 11.85 0.90 32.07
CA GLU A 303 11.72 -0.11 33.13
C GLU A 303 12.67 -1.29 32.93
N HIS A 304 12.80 -1.78 31.70
CA HIS A 304 13.64 -2.93 31.37
C HIS A 304 14.89 -2.50 30.61
N LYS A 305 15.90 -2.02 31.35
CA LYS A 305 17.17 -1.58 30.73
C LYS A 305 18.00 -2.76 30.20
N GLU A 306 17.64 -3.99 30.49
CA GLU A 306 18.27 -5.24 30.04
C GLU A 306 17.63 -5.85 28.79
N ILE A 307 16.71 -5.14 28.11
CA ILE A 307 16.14 -5.64 26.86
C ILE A 307 17.25 -5.95 25.86
N GLU A 308 17.20 -7.17 25.32
CA GLU A 308 18.07 -7.64 24.26
C GLU A 308 17.24 -8.23 23.13
N ILE A 309 17.64 -7.92 21.89
CA ILE A 309 17.07 -8.50 20.68
C ILE A 309 18.23 -9.00 19.82
N ASP A 310 18.22 -10.29 19.49
CA ASP A 310 19.25 -10.89 18.64
C ASP A 310 19.23 -10.26 17.24
N ASP A 311 20.43 -10.01 16.67
CA ASP A 311 20.59 -9.43 15.34
C ASP A 311 19.86 -10.26 14.26
N LYS A 312 19.70 -11.58 14.48
CA LYS A 312 18.94 -12.50 13.60
C LYS A 312 17.46 -12.13 13.46
N ALA A 313 16.87 -11.50 14.48
CA ALA A 313 15.49 -11.02 14.41
C ALA A 313 15.35 -9.95 13.31
N PHE A 314 16.33 -9.04 13.24
CA PHE A 314 16.35 -7.95 12.27
C PHE A 314 16.67 -8.45 10.86
N GLU A 315 17.58 -9.41 10.70
CA GLU A 315 17.82 -10.05 9.41
C GLU A 315 16.54 -10.65 8.84
N ARG A 316 15.85 -11.45 9.67
CA ARG A 316 14.64 -12.15 9.27
C ARG A 316 13.51 -11.17 8.88
N ILE A 317 13.25 -10.16 9.70
CA ILE A 317 12.19 -9.19 9.38
C ILE A 317 12.57 -8.32 8.17
N PHE A 318 13.85 -7.99 7.98
CA PHE A 318 14.29 -7.25 6.79
C PHE A 318 14.21 -8.10 5.53
N ASP A 319 14.50 -9.40 5.60
CA ASP A 319 14.30 -10.32 4.47
C ASP A 319 12.82 -10.37 4.09
N PHE A 320 11.92 -10.47 5.08
CA PHE A 320 10.48 -10.37 4.86
C PHE A 320 10.08 -9.02 4.24
N PHE A 321 10.59 -7.90 4.75
CA PHE A 321 10.26 -6.57 4.22
C PHE A 321 10.79 -6.33 2.80
N ASP A 322 11.94 -6.90 2.44
CA ASP A 322 12.49 -6.84 1.08
C ASP A 322 11.70 -7.67 0.07
N GLU A 323 10.84 -8.59 0.52
CA GLU A 323 9.89 -9.27 -0.37
C GLU A 323 8.78 -8.36 -0.88
N TYR A 324 8.58 -7.18 -0.26
CA TYR A 324 7.53 -6.22 -0.60
C TYR A 324 8.09 -4.91 -1.14
N GLU A 325 7.34 -4.28 -2.04
CA GLU A 325 7.62 -2.93 -2.53
C GLU A 325 6.90 -1.89 -1.66
N TRP A 326 7.60 -0.81 -1.30
CA TRP A 326 7.09 0.21 -0.37
C TRP A 326 6.76 1.50 -1.13
N HIS A 327 5.48 1.84 -1.23
CA HIS A 327 4.96 2.94 -2.06
C HIS A 327 4.34 4.05 -1.21
N LEU A 328 4.61 5.33 -1.51
CA LEU A 328 4.09 6.48 -0.75
C LEU A 328 2.64 6.84 -1.07
N ASP A 329 2.15 6.37 -2.23
CA ASP A 329 0.85 6.70 -2.73
C ASP A 329 -0.04 5.46 -2.69
N THR A 330 -1.29 5.68 -2.32
CA THR A 330 -2.39 4.71 -2.43
C THR A 330 -2.79 4.45 -3.89
N ARG A 331 -2.05 5.07 -4.83
CA ARG A 331 -2.40 5.33 -6.23
C ARG A 331 -1.39 4.81 -7.24
N GLN A 332 -0.37 4.04 -6.83
CA GLN A 332 0.57 3.39 -7.75
C GLN A 332 0.82 1.92 -7.40
N HIS A 333 1.03 1.15 -8.47
CA HIS A 333 1.48 -0.25 -8.60
C HIS A 333 1.13 -1.19 -7.44
N SER A 334 0.26 -2.16 -7.72
CA SER A 334 0.21 -3.38 -6.94
C SER A 334 0.73 -4.52 -7.81
N THR A 335 2.01 -4.85 -7.73
CA THR A 335 2.61 -6.11 -8.17
C THR A 335 2.04 -7.34 -7.44
N GLY A 336 1.20 -7.12 -6.42
CA GLY A 336 0.78 -8.17 -5.50
C GLY A 336 1.61 -8.19 -4.21
N LYS A 337 2.55 -7.26 -4.02
CA LYS A 337 3.44 -7.19 -2.85
C LYS A 337 3.73 -5.76 -2.41
N ASP A 338 2.75 -4.87 -2.50
CA ASP A 338 2.95 -3.43 -2.35
C ASP A 338 2.35 -2.92 -1.05
N ILE A 339 3.15 -2.20 -0.26
CA ILE A 339 2.79 -1.62 1.03
C ILE A 339 2.69 -0.11 0.87
N ASN A 340 1.51 0.44 1.15
CA ASN A 340 1.19 1.86 1.02
C ASN A 340 0.78 2.49 2.37
N PRO A 341 0.58 3.83 2.46
CA PRO A 341 0.20 4.48 3.71
C PRO A 341 -1.12 3.98 4.28
N ASP A 342 -2.09 3.60 3.45
CA ASP A 342 -3.38 3.07 3.91
C ASP A 342 -3.23 1.68 4.54
N VAL A 343 -2.35 0.83 4.01
CA VAL A 343 -2.03 -0.48 4.59
C VAL A 343 -1.33 -0.28 5.93
N ILE A 344 -0.37 0.64 5.99
CA ILE A 344 0.31 1.01 7.24
C ILE A 344 -0.69 1.59 8.25
N GLY A 345 -1.58 2.48 7.80
CA GLY A 345 -2.65 3.07 8.60
C GLY A 345 -3.64 2.02 9.13
N TYR A 346 -4.09 1.10 8.28
CA TYR A 346 -4.96 -0.01 8.68
C TYR A 346 -4.29 -0.95 9.68
N ILE A 347 -2.99 -1.23 9.50
CA ILE A 347 -2.16 -1.96 10.47
C ILE A 347 -2.17 -1.20 11.80
N PHE A 348 -1.80 0.08 11.80
CA PHE A 348 -1.83 0.93 13.00
C PHE A 348 -3.19 0.96 13.68
N GLU A 349 -4.28 1.22 12.95
CA GLU A 349 -5.64 1.28 13.47
C GLU A 349 -6.10 -0.05 14.03
N LYS A 350 -5.83 -1.18 13.35
CA LYS A 350 -6.18 -2.50 13.84
C LYS A 350 -5.41 -2.84 15.12
N TYR A 351 -4.13 -2.45 15.22
CA TYR A 351 -3.36 -2.62 16.44
C TYR A 351 -3.79 -1.68 17.57
N ILE A 352 -4.20 -0.44 17.28
CA ILE A 352 -4.77 0.48 18.27
C ILE A 352 -6.15 -0.02 18.75
N ASN A 353 -6.94 -0.65 17.86
CA ASN A 353 -8.21 -1.26 18.23
C ASN A 353 -8.01 -2.56 19.04
N ASP A 354 -7.00 -3.36 18.73
CA ASP A 354 -6.56 -4.48 19.57
C ASP A 354 -6.06 -3.96 20.95
N ARG A 355 -5.41 -2.79 21.00
CA ARG A 355 -5.06 -2.08 22.25
C ARG A 355 -6.30 -1.65 23.05
N ALA A 356 -7.39 -1.20 22.40
CA ALA A 356 -8.64 -0.88 23.08
C ALA A 356 -9.31 -2.13 23.68
N GLN A 357 -9.19 -3.29 23.03
CA GLN A 357 -9.61 -4.58 23.60
C GLN A 357 -8.67 -5.08 24.72
N MET A 358 -7.39 -4.68 24.71
CA MET A 358 -6.41 -5.01 25.75
C MET A 358 -6.39 -4.04 26.95
N GLY A 359 -7.28 -3.03 26.99
CA GLY A 359 -7.64 -2.31 28.21
C GLY A 359 -6.72 -1.16 28.65
N ALA A 360 -5.98 -0.52 27.74
CA ALA A 360 -5.14 0.64 28.07
C ALA A 360 -5.62 1.93 27.39
N TYR A 361 -6.43 2.72 28.11
CA TYR A 361 -6.78 4.10 27.76
C TYR A 361 -5.58 5.03 28.03
N TYR A 362 -5.32 5.99 27.13
CA TYR A 362 -4.46 7.13 27.46
C TYR A 362 -5.19 8.07 28.43
N THR A 363 -4.50 8.47 29.50
CA THR A 363 -4.71 9.77 30.16
C THR A 363 -3.79 10.81 29.56
#